data_AF-A0A0D3DY45-F1
#
_entry.id   AF-A0A0D3DY45-F1
#
_cell.length_a   1.000
_cell.length_b   1.000
_cell.length_c   1.000
_cell.angle_alpha   90.00
_cell.angle_beta   90.00
_cell.angle_gamma   90.00
#
_symmetry.space_group_name_H-M   'P 1'
#
loop_
_entity.id
_entity.type
_entity.pdbx_description
1 polymer ?
#
loop_
_entity_poly.entity_id
_entity_poly.type
_entity_poly.pdbx_seq_one_letter_code
_entity_poly.pdbx_strand_id
1 'polypeptide(L)'
;MTCFKLPVLLCKQIQSAVTRFWWDDKEGQHKMAWTSWEKMTKPKAIGGLGFRDFLAFNDAFLGKLGWRILHNPDILLSRIYMGKYCNSESFLSVTEKKLISHGWRGVLLGRDLLKENMGWIVENGLSIKAWQDPWLSVTEQQRPVGPATETSSNITVAELFIEGTREWNGGKMQEIFPQWESVIRTIKPSIAGGTGGSTG
;
A
#
# COMPACT_ATOMS: atom_id res chain seq x y z
N MET A 1 -12.32 -10.90 12.35
CA MET A 1 -12.38 -10.64 10.89
C MET A 1 -11.20 -9.80 10.38
N THR A 2 -10.16 -9.53 11.18
CA THR A 2 -9.21 -8.43 10.92
C THR A 2 -7.75 -8.84 10.67
N CYS A 3 -7.39 -10.11 10.87
CA CYS A 3 -5.99 -10.57 10.77
C CYS A 3 -5.78 -11.80 9.88
N PHE A 4 -6.84 -12.36 9.29
CA PHE A 4 -6.76 -13.53 8.42
C PHE A 4 -7.44 -13.27 7.08
N LYS A 5 -6.86 -13.80 6.01
CA LYS A 5 -7.51 -13.88 4.70
C LYS A 5 -8.62 -14.92 4.76
N LEU A 6 -9.84 -14.49 4.47
CA LEU A 6 -11.00 -15.38 4.48
C LEU A 6 -11.02 -16.22 3.19
N PRO A 7 -11.39 -17.52 3.26
CA PRO A 7 -11.64 -18.31 2.07
C PRO A 7 -12.77 -17.68 1.23
N VAL A 8 -12.60 -17.69 -0.09
CA VAL A 8 -13.60 -17.13 -1.04
C VAL A 8 -14.98 -17.77 -0.83
N LEU A 9 -15.01 -19.08 -0.52
CA LEU A 9 -16.25 -19.81 -0.23
C LEU A 9 -16.98 -19.23 0.99
N LEU A 10 -16.26 -18.89 2.05
CA LEU A 10 -16.86 -18.31 3.26
C LEU A 10 -17.42 -16.91 2.96
N CYS A 11 -16.70 -16.09 2.20
CA CYS A 11 -17.22 -14.79 1.75
C CYS A 11 -18.50 -14.94 0.92
N LYS A 12 -18.55 -15.93 0.02
CA LYS A 12 -19.75 -16.25 -0.77
C LYS A 12 -20.91 -16.75 0.09
N GLN A 13 -20.64 -17.53 1.14
CA GLN A 13 -21.66 -17.97 2.10
C GLN A 13 -22.25 -16.79 2.88
N ILE A 14 -21.41 -15.88 3.38
CA ILE A 14 -21.85 -14.65 4.06
C ILE A 14 -22.67 -13.78 3.10
N GLN A 15 -22.19 -13.59 1.87
CA GLN A 15 -22.94 -12.89 0.83
C GLN A 15 -24.30 -13.52 0.57
N SER A 16 -24.36 -14.84 0.45
CA SER A 16 -25.62 -15.57 0.25
C SER A 16 -26.57 -15.33 1.43
N ALA A 17 -26.09 -15.46 2.67
CA ALA A 17 -26.89 -15.22 3.86
C ALA A 17 -27.46 -13.80 3.92
N VAL A 18 -26.66 -12.77 3.59
CA VAL A 18 -27.13 -11.38 3.57
C VAL A 18 -28.08 -11.11 2.40
N THR A 19 -27.84 -11.71 1.24
CA THR A 19 -28.76 -11.62 0.09
C THR A 19 -30.12 -12.23 0.45
N ARG A 20 -30.10 -13.39 1.10
CA ARG A 20 -31.30 -14.10 1.56
C ARG A 20 -32.05 -13.30 2.60
N PHE A 21 -31.36 -12.74 3.60
CA PHE A 21 -31.97 -11.84 4.57
C PHE A 21 -32.69 -10.65 3.93
N TRP A 22 -32.17 -10.13 2.82
CA TRP A 22 -32.75 -8.96 2.16
C TRP A 22 -33.98 -9.27 1.30
N TRP A 23 -34.01 -10.44 0.65
CA TRP A 23 -35.02 -10.77 -0.35
C TRP A 23 -36.02 -11.83 0.10
N ASP A 24 -35.63 -12.74 0.99
CA ASP A 24 -36.51 -13.76 1.51
C ASP A 24 -37.33 -13.17 2.68
N ASP A 25 -38.55 -13.71 2.86
CA ASP A 25 -39.56 -13.17 3.78
C ASP A 25 -39.89 -14.18 4.89
N LYS A 26 -39.87 -15.47 4.54
CA LYS A 26 -40.05 -16.59 5.48
C LYS A 26 -38.87 -17.54 5.37
N GLU A 27 -38.49 -18.15 6.49
CA GLU A 27 -37.50 -19.22 6.49
C GLU A 27 -37.94 -20.35 5.54
N GLY A 28 -37.01 -20.77 4.66
CA GLY A 28 -37.27 -21.80 3.66
C GLY A 28 -37.92 -21.31 2.35
N GLN A 29 -38.36 -20.05 2.25
CA GLN A 29 -38.87 -19.50 1.00
C GLN A 29 -37.82 -18.64 0.29
N HIS A 30 -37.23 -19.19 -0.77
CA HIS A 30 -36.26 -18.48 -1.60
C HIS A 30 -36.95 -17.61 -2.64
N LYS A 31 -36.97 -16.29 -2.40
CA LYS A 31 -37.45 -15.33 -3.39
C LYS A 31 -36.34 -15.00 -4.38
N MET A 32 -36.74 -14.51 -5.55
CA MET A 32 -35.82 -14.05 -6.59
C MET A 32 -35.15 -12.74 -6.15
N ALA A 33 -33.82 -12.71 -6.21
CA ALA A 33 -33.08 -11.47 -6.01
C ALA A 33 -33.24 -10.58 -7.24
N TRP A 34 -33.89 -9.43 -7.08
CA TRP A 34 -34.18 -8.49 -8.18
C TRP A 34 -32.97 -7.68 -8.64
N THR A 35 -31.85 -7.77 -7.92
CA THR A 35 -30.62 -7.04 -8.24
C THR A 35 -29.41 -7.92 -7.92
N SER A 36 -28.41 -7.92 -8.80
CA SER A 36 -27.17 -8.66 -8.57
C SER A 36 -26.37 -8.07 -7.41
N TRP A 37 -25.67 -8.93 -6.67
CA TRP A 37 -24.84 -8.47 -5.56
C TRP A 37 -23.79 -7.43 -5.97
N GLU A 38 -23.18 -7.60 -7.15
CA GLU A 38 -22.21 -6.66 -7.71
C GLU A 38 -22.80 -5.25 -7.92
N LYS A 39 -24.07 -5.15 -8.30
CA LYS A 39 -24.75 -3.85 -8.41
C LYS A 39 -25.09 -3.28 -7.03
N MET A 40 -25.41 -4.15 -6.06
CA MET A 40 -25.69 -3.71 -4.67
C MET A 40 -24.44 -3.16 -3.98
N THR A 41 -23.25 -3.73 -4.25
CA THR A 41 -21.99 -3.31 -3.59
C THR A 41 -21.42 -2.01 -4.13
N LYS A 42 -21.90 -1.51 -5.28
CA LYS A 42 -21.47 -0.23 -5.82
C LYS A 42 -21.83 0.94 -4.88
N PRO A 43 -21.04 2.02 -4.86
CA PRO A 43 -21.38 3.23 -4.14
C PRO A 43 -22.75 3.79 -4.54
N LYS A 44 -23.46 4.41 -3.57
CA LYS A 44 -24.75 5.06 -3.82
C LYS A 44 -24.67 6.14 -4.89
N ALA A 45 -23.55 6.86 -4.96
CA ALA A 45 -23.29 7.90 -5.95
C ALA A 45 -23.35 7.41 -7.41
N ILE A 46 -23.09 6.12 -7.65
CA ILE A 46 -23.14 5.52 -9.01
C ILE A 46 -24.32 4.54 -9.17
N GLY A 47 -25.37 4.70 -8.36
CA GLY A 47 -26.60 3.92 -8.47
C GLY A 47 -26.56 2.52 -7.83
N GLY A 48 -25.59 2.27 -6.94
CA GLY A 48 -25.58 1.08 -6.08
C GLY A 48 -26.28 1.28 -4.74
N LEU A 49 -26.27 0.26 -3.88
CA LEU A 49 -26.87 0.32 -2.53
C LEU A 49 -25.84 0.58 -1.43
N GLY A 50 -24.54 0.58 -1.76
CA GLY A 50 -23.44 0.77 -0.82
C GLY A 50 -23.19 -0.44 0.07
N PHE A 51 -23.56 -1.64 -0.38
CA PHE A 51 -23.24 -2.88 0.33
C PHE A 51 -21.74 -3.13 0.26
N ARG A 52 -21.20 -3.87 1.24
CA ARG A 52 -19.77 -4.20 1.24
C ARG A 52 -19.53 -5.48 0.46
N ASP A 53 -18.58 -5.45 -0.47
CA ASP A 53 -17.97 -6.67 -0.97
C ASP A 53 -17.11 -7.26 0.15
N PHE A 54 -17.50 -8.42 0.69
CA PHE A 54 -16.81 -9.04 1.80
C PHE A 54 -15.37 -9.45 1.49
N LEU A 55 -15.07 -9.80 0.24
CA LEU A 55 -13.72 -10.15 -0.17
C LEU A 55 -12.83 -8.91 -0.16
N ALA A 56 -13.24 -7.85 -0.87
CA ALA A 56 -12.52 -6.58 -0.92
C ALA A 56 -12.40 -5.94 0.47
N PHE A 57 -13.45 -6.07 1.30
CA PHE A 57 -13.44 -5.54 2.66
C PHE A 57 -12.48 -6.30 3.58
N ASN A 58 -12.32 -7.62 3.41
CA ASN A 58 -11.31 -8.39 4.12
C ASN A 58 -9.89 -7.97 3.70
N ASP A 59 -9.64 -7.79 2.40
CA ASP A 59 -8.36 -7.29 1.90
C ASP A 59 -8.02 -5.90 2.43
N ALA A 60 -9.00 -5.00 2.46
CA ALA A 60 -8.83 -3.67 3.05
C ALA A 60 -8.47 -3.73 4.54
N PHE A 61 -9.01 -4.68 5.30
CA PHE A 61 -8.61 -4.87 6.69
C PHE A 61 -7.20 -5.42 6.86
N LEU A 62 -6.78 -6.34 5.98
CA LEU A 62 -5.41 -6.83 5.98
C LEU A 62 -4.44 -5.68 5.65
N GLY A 63 -4.76 -4.87 4.64
CA GLY A 63 -4.01 -3.65 4.32
C GLY A 63 -3.95 -2.69 5.51
N LYS A 64 -5.08 -2.42 6.17
CA LYS A 64 -5.13 -1.59 7.39
C LYS A 64 -4.24 -2.14 8.51
N LEU A 65 -4.18 -3.47 8.67
CA LEU A 65 -3.32 -4.11 9.65
C LEU A 65 -1.83 -3.93 9.30
N GLY A 66 -1.46 -4.15 8.03
CA GLY A 66 -0.11 -3.91 7.53
C GLY A 66 0.32 -2.45 7.70
N TRP A 67 -0.57 -1.51 7.40
CA TRP A 67 -0.34 -0.07 7.56
C TRP A 67 -0.11 0.29 9.03
N ARG A 68 -0.90 -0.29 9.93
CA ARG A 68 -0.74 -0.08 11.37
C ARG A 68 0.61 -0.57 11.88
N ILE A 69 1.08 -1.72 11.38
CA ILE A 69 2.39 -2.27 11.73
C ILE A 69 3.52 -1.37 11.21
N LEU A 70 3.37 -0.87 9.98
CA LEU A 70 4.34 0.04 9.36
C LEU A 70 4.46 1.38 10.08
N HIS A 71 3.33 2.01 10.46
CA HIS A 71 3.33 3.36 11.03
C HIS A 71 3.46 3.43 12.55
N ASN A 72 3.20 2.33 13.26
CA ASN A 72 3.28 2.30 14.71
C ASN A 72 4.18 1.14 15.14
N PRO A 73 5.52 1.26 15.07
CA PRO A 73 6.42 0.18 15.44
C PRO A 73 6.39 -0.13 16.94
N ASP A 74 6.07 0.85 17.80
CA ASP A 74 6.12 0.71 19.26
C ASP A 74 4.96 -0.08 19.88
N ILE A 75 3.85 -0.26 19.14
CA ILE A 75 2.72 -1.01 19.68
C ILE A 75 3.11 -2.48 19.82
N LEU A 76 2.56 -3.13 20.85
CA LEU A 76 2.84 -4.54 21.16
C LEU A 76 2.70 -5.45 19.94
N LEU A 77 1.67 -5.24 19.13
CA LEU A 77 1.43 -6.02 17.92
C LEU A 77 2.61 -5.96 16.94
N SER A 78 3.09 -4.75 16.63
CA SER A 78 4.20 -4.52 15.70
C SER A 78 5.48 -5.10 16.27
N ARG A 79 5.78 -4.85 17.56
CA ARG A 79 6.95 -5.41 18.25
C ARG A 79 6.98 -6.93 18.21
N ILE A 80 5.85 -7.60 18.44
CA ILE A 80 5.75 -9.06 18.39
C ILE A 80 6.00 -9.56 16.96
N TYR A 81 5.33 -8.98 15.96
CA TYR A 81 5.47 -9.43 14.58
C TYR A 81 6.86 -9.14 14.03
N MET A 82 7.38 -7.93 14.21
CA MET A 82 8.72 -7.53 13.77
C MET A 82 9.80 -8.35 14.47
N GLY A 83 9.71 -8.51 15.79
CA GLY A 83 10.68 -9.30 16.56
C GLY A 83 10.67 -10.79 16.21
N LYS A 84 9.50 -11.35 15.88
CA LYS A 84 9.38 -12.79 15.54
C LYS A 84 9.73 -13.11 14.09
N TYR A 85 9.39 -12.23 13.14
CA TYR A 85 9.44 -12.55 11.72
C TYR A 85 10.42 -11.72 10.90
N CYS A 86 10.77 -10.51 11.34
CA CYS A 86 11.56 -9.59 10.52
C CYS A 86 13.07 -9.68 10.76
N ASN A 87 13.59 -10.30 11.82
CA ASN A 87 15.04 -10.59 12.01
C ASN A 87 16.01 -9.45 11.63
N SER A 88 15.67 -8.17 11.90
CA SER A 88 16.42 -6.96 11.51
C SER A 88 16.31 -6.52 10.03
N GLU A 89 15.49 -7.19 9.22
CA GLU A 89 15.05 -6.71 7.91
C GLU A 89 13.87 -5.74 8.06
N SER A 90 13.71 -4.84 7.09
CA SER A 90 12.53 -3.97 7.02
C SER A 90 11.27 -4.77 6.77
N PHE A 91 10.17 -4.41 7.44
CA PHE A 91 8.85 -5.02 7.24
C PHE A 91 8.45 -5.12 5.75
N LEU A 92 8.80 -4.09 4.97
CA LEU A 92 8.51 -4.00 3.54
C LEU A 92 9.35 -4.96 2.70
N SER A 93 10.53 -5.40 3.15
CA SER A 93 11.43 -6.28 2.38
C SER A 93 11.34 -7.76 2.75
N VAL A 94 10.70 -8.11 3.87
CA VAL A 94 10.69 -9.49 4.39
C VAL A 94 10.07 -10.49 3.40
N THR A 95 10.77 -11.60 3.17
CA THR A 95 10.28 -12.66 2.27
C THR A 95 9.35 -13.64 3.00
N GLU A 96 8.30 -14.12 2.32
CA GLU A 96 7.42 -15.14 2.88
C GLU A 96 8.15 -16.48 3.06
N LYS A 97 8.15 -17.02 4.27
CA LYS A 97 8.65 -18.37 4.57
C LYS A 97 7.50 -19.38 4.47
N LYS A 98 7.79 -20.62 4.07
CA LYS A 98 6.76 -21.68 3.88
C LYS A 98 5.96 -21.99 5.16
N LEU A 99 6.62 -21.97 6.31
CA LEU A 99 6.01 -22.27 7.62
C LEU A 99 5.86 -20.98 8.43
N ILE A 100 4.71 -20.32 8.30
CA ILE A 100 4.35 -19.12 9.04
C ILE A 100 2.93 -19.23 9.61
N SER A 101 2.63 -18.41 10.62
CA SER A 101 1.29 -18.35 11.17
C SER A 101 0.31 -17.75 10.15
N HIS A 102 -0.94 -18.21 10.15
CA HIS A 102 -1.97 -17.64 9.29
C HIS A 102 -2.15 -16.13 9.49
N GLY A 103 -1.91 -15.63 10.70
CA GLY A 103 -2.01 -14.21 11.02
C GLY A 103 -0.88 -13.42 10.34
N TRP A 104 0.35 -13.94 10.39
CA TRP A 104 1.47 -13.34 9.67
C TRP A 104 1.26 -13.37 8.16
N ARG A 105 0.73 -14.47 7.61
CA ARG A 105 0.36 -14.53 6.19
C ARG A 105 -0.66 -13.44 5.82
N GLY A 106 -1.67 -13.22 6.66
CA GLY A 106 -2.62 -12.12 6.48
C GLY A 106 -1.95 -10.74 6.50
N VAL A 107 -1.00 -10.52 7.41
CA VAL A 107 -0.20 -9.28 7.46
C VAL A 107 0.64 -9.09 6.19
N LEU A 108 1.30 -10.14 5.70
CA LEU A 108 2.09 -10.08 4.46
C LEU A 108 1.21 -9.76 3.24
N LEU A 109 0.04 -10.39 3.12
CA LEU A 109 -0.92 -10.05 2.06
C LEU A 109 -1.34 -8.58 2.11
N GLY A 110 -1.64 -8.07 3.32
CA GLY A 110 -1.96 -6.66 3.52
C GLY A 110 -0.81 -5.73 3.14
N ARG A 111 0.42 -6.09 3.53
CA ARG A 111 1.63 -5.37 3.17
C ARG A 111 1.86 -5.36 1.67
N ASP A 112 1.65 -6.47 0.98
CA ASP A 112 1.88 -6.56 -0.46
C ASP A 112 0.85 -5.74 -1.22
N LEU A 113 -0.42 -5.76 -0.79
CA LEU A 113 -1.45 -4.85 -1.28
C LEU A 113 -1.07 -3.38 -1.09
N LEU A 114 -0.51 -3.01 0.07
CA LEU A 114 0.02 -1.66 0.27
C LEU A 114 1.19 -1.39 -0.67
N LYS A 115 2.15 -2.33 -0.78
CA LYS A 115 3.34 -2.13 -1.61
C LYS A 115 3.03 -1.93 -3.08
N GLU A 116 1.91 -2.42 -3.59
CA GLU A 116 1.47 -2.18 -4.97
C GLU A 116 0.73 -0.84 -5.14
N ASN A 117 0.12 -0.32 -4.07
CA ASN A 117 -0.80 0.83 -4.14
C ASN A 117 -0.31 2.06 -3.35
N MET A 118 0.87 2.00 -2.75
CA MET A 118 1.51 3.13 -2.07
C MET A 118 2.25 3.99 -3.09
N GLY A 119 2.04 5.30 -2.98
CA GLY A 119 2.87 6.32 -3.62
C GLY A 119 3.87 6.91 -2.63
N TRP A 120 4.85 7.63 -3.16
CA TRP A 120 5.88 8.28 -2.37
C TRP A 120 5.66 9.78 -2.33
N ILE A 121 5.95 10.36 -1.17
CA ILE A 121 6.04 11.81 -1.01
C ILE A 121 7.51 12.11 -0.72
N VAL A 122 8.11 12.93 -1.58
CA VAL A 122 9.49 13.36 -1.40
C VAL A 122 9.53 14.45 -0.33
N GLU A 123 10.23 14.18 0.77
CA GLU A 123 10.51 15.17 1.81
C GLU A 123 11.97 15.64 1.75
N ASN A 124 12.85 15.05 2.57
CA ASN A 124 14.29 15.31 2.53
C ASN A 124 15.04 14.43 1.52
N GLY A 125 14.40 13.36 1.01
CA GLY A 125 14.96 12.46 0.02
C GLY A 125 16.12 11.57 0.50
N LEU A 126 16.48 11.58 1.79
CA LEU A 126 17.68 10.90 2.31
C LEU A 126 17.53 9.37 2.32
N SER A 127 16.33 8.88 2.56
CA SER A 127 16.01 7.44 2.61
C SER A 127 15.50 6.88 1.28
N ILE A 128 15.32 7.73 0.26
CA ILE A 128 14.73 7.37 -1.03
C ILE A 128 15.86 7.18 -2.03
N LYS A 129 15.99 5.99 -2.59
CA LYS A 129 16.97 5.68 -3.63
C LYS A 129 16.44 6.10 -4.98
N ALA A 130 17.15 6.99 -5.68
CA ALA A 130 16.63 7.64 -6.86
C ALA A 130 16.29 6.67 -8.00
N TRP A 131 17.04 5.58 -8.16
CA TRP A 131 16.83 4.59 -9.22
C TRP A 131 15.98 3.37 -8.83
N GLN A 132 15.95 3.04 -7.53
CA GLN A 132 15.33 1.78 -7.07
C GLN A 132 13.88 1.98 -6.65
N ASP A 133 13.58 3.11 -6.01
CA ASP A 133 12.28 3.40 -5.42
C ASP A 133 11.34 4.14 -6.40
N PRO A 134 10.02 3.87 -6.38
CA PRO A 134 9.06 4.49 -7.28
C PRO A 134 8.58 5.86 -6.78
N TRP A 135 9.48 6.85 -6.80
CA TRP A 135 9.23 8.17 -6.20
C TRP A 135 8.73 9.27 -7.15
N LEU A 136 8.55 8.98 -8.44
CA LEU A 136 8.20 10.01 -9.44
C LEU A 136 6.73 10.42 -9.42
N SER A 137 5.85 9.62 -8.82
CA SER A 137 4.42 9.90 -8.75
C SER A 137 3.84 9.50 -7.40
N VAL A 138 2.85 10.27 -6.95
CA VAL A 138 2.09 10.01 -5.74
C VAL A 138 0.96 9.00 -6.00
N THR A 139 0.49 8.91 -7.25
CA THR A 139 -0.66 8.06 -7.62
C THR A 139 -0.25 6.76 -8.29
N GLU A 140 0.94 6.72 -8.91
CA GLU A 140 1.43 5.57 -9.66
C GLU A 140 2.84 5.20 -9.22
N GLN A 141 3.16 3.91 -9.28
CA GLN A 141 4.50 3.42 -8.94
C GLN A 141 5.49 3.64 -10.07
N GLN A 142 5.90 4.89 -10.25
CA GLN A 142 6.84 5.29 -11.29
C GLN A 142 8.24 5.50 -10.73
N ARG A 143 9.21 4.80 -11.31
CA ARG A 143 10.64 4.99 -11.06
C ARG A 143 11.37 5.35 -12.34
N PRO A 144 12.49 6.08 -12.25
CA PRO A 144 13.30 6.36 -13.43
C PRO A 144 13.78 5.06 -14.10
N VAL A 145 13.61 4.98 -15.41
CA VAL A 145 14.12 3.86 -16.24
C VAL A 145 15.27 4.36 -17.08
N GLY A 146 16.47 3.84 -16.91
CA GLY A 146 17.63 4.23 -17.71
C GLY A 146 18.88 3.44 -17.31
N PRO A 147 19.95 3.51 -18.12
CA PRO A 147 21.22 2.92 -17.75
C PRO A 147 21.84 3.77 -16.64
N ALA A 148 21.67 3.34 -15.39
CA ALA A 148 22.38 3.95 -14.28
C ALA A 148 23.88 3.68 -14.44
N THR A 149 24.70 4.73 -14.52
CA THR A 149 26.16 4.61 -14.39
C THR A 149 26.48 4.06 -13.00
N GLU A 150 27.55 3.28 -12.85
CA GLU A 150 27.93 2.66 -11.56
C GLU A 150 27.96 3.68 -10.40
N THR A 151 28.47 4.88 -10.67
CA THR A 151 28.51 6.03 -9.74
C THR A 151 27.13 6.57 -9.37
N SER A 152 26.18 6.55 -10.29
CA SER A 152 24.82 7.07 -10.10
C SER A 152 23.85 6.05 -9.49
N SER A 153 24.20 4.76 -9.48
CA SER A 153 23.30 3.66 -9.14
C SER A 153 22.74 3.70 -7.70
N ASN A 154 23.51 4.26 -6.77
CA ASN A 154 23.19 4.31 -5.34
C ASN A 154 22.84 5.71 -4.83
N ILE A 155 22.65 6.69 -5.73
CA ILE A 155 22.31 8.05 -5.32
C ILE A 155 20.95 8.11 -4.64
N THR A 156 20.85 8.97 -3.65
CA THR A 156 19.59 9.30 -2.99
C THR A 156 18.88 10.46 -3.67
N VAL A 157 17.57 10.61 -3.46
CA VAL A 157 16.82 11.77 -3.97
C VAL A 157 17.33 13.08 -3.34
N ALA A 158 17.85 13.02 -2.12
CA ALA A 158 18.48 14.16 -1.45
C ALA A 158 19.65 14.76 -2.25
N GLU A 159 20.45 13.92 -2.91
CA GLU A 159 21.61 14.36 -3.69
C GLU A 159 21.24 15.10 -4.98
N LEU A 160 19.97 15.00 -5.39
CA LEU A 160 19.40 15.74 -6.51
C LEU A 160 18.96 17.16 -6.11
N PHE A 161 18.96 17.50 -4.82
CA PHE A 161 18.74 18.85 -4.35
C PHE A 161 20.01 19.71 -4.43
N ILE A 162 19.83 21.02 -4.55
CA ILE A 162 20.91 21.99 -4.30
C ILE A 162 21.19 22.00 -2.79
N GLU A 163 22.46 21.90 -2.40
CA GLU A 163 22.87 21.81 -0.99
C GLU A 163 22.25 22.93 -0.13
N GLY A 164 21.67 22.54 1.01
CA GLY A 164 21.01 23.48 1.94
C GLY A 164 19.65 24.00 1.47
N THR A 165 19.18 23.61 0.29
CA THR A 165 17.86 23.97 -0.24
C THR A 165 17.02 22.71 -0.52
N ARG A 166 15.73 22.91 -0.78
CA ARG A 166 14.82 21.87 -1.31
C ARG A 166 14.49 22.11 -2.79
N GLU A 167 15.38 22.82 -3.48
CA GLU A 167 15.26 23.06 -4.91
C GLU A 167 16.05 22.00 -5.68
N TRP A 168 15.45 21.57 -6.77
CA TRP A 168 16.01 20.58 -7.67
C TRP A 168 17.23 21.13 -8.42
N ASN A 169 18.36 20.41 -8.36
CA ASN A 169 19.57 20.77 -9.09
C ASN A 169 19.43 20.39 -10.57
N GLY A 170 19.08 21.39 -11.40
CA GLY A 170 18.86 21.21 -12.83
C GLY A 170 20.07 20.61 -13.57
N GLY A 171 21.30 20.98 -13.19
CA GLY A 171 22.51 20.44 -13.80
C GLY A 171 22.66 18.94 -13.57
N LYS A 172 22.51 18.50 -12.30
CA LYS A 172 22.54 17.07 -11.95
C LYS A 172 21.39 16.29 -12.58
N MET A 173 20.21 16.90 -12.71
CA MET A 173 19.06 16.25 -13.36
C MET A 173 19.27 16.01 -14.84
N GLN A 174 19.84 16.99 -15.54
CA GLN A 174 20.10 16.86 -16.97
C GLN A 174 21.17 15.80 -17.24
N GLU A 175 22.14 15.65 -16.33
CA GLU A 175 23.18 14.62 -16.41
C GLU A 175 22.64 13.22 -16.11
N ILE A 176 21.85 13.06 -15.05
CA ILE A 176 21.45 11.74 -14.52
C ILE A 176 20.08 11.29 -15.05
N PHE A 177 19.13 12.21 -15.19
CA PHE A 177 17.73 11.94 -15.51
C PHE A 177 17.15 12.86 -16.61
N PRO A 178 17.81 12.99 -17.79
CA PRO A 178 17.40 13.95 -18.83
C PRO A 178 15.96 13.77 -19.29
N GLN A 179 15.48 12.53 -19.39
CA GLN A 179 14.11 12.21 -19.82
C GLN A 179 13.05 12.42 -18.73
N TRP A 180 13.43 12.46 -17.45
CA TRP A 180 12.51 12.58 -16.31
C TRP A 180 12.51 13.98 -15.69
N GLU A 181 13.35 14.90 -16.17
CA GLU A 181 13.51 16.24 -15.62
C GLU A 181 12.18 17.00 -15.51
N SER A 182 11.36 16.96 -16.57
CA SER A 182 10.06 17.64 -16.61
C SER A 182 9.12 17.14 -15.50
N VAL A 183 9.08 15.83 -15.28
CA VAL A 183 8.28 15.19 -14.23
C VAL A 183 8.83 15.56 -12.85
N ILE A 184 10.14 15.40 -12.63
CA ILE A 184 10.76 15.65 -11.32
C ILE A 184 10.56 17.11 -10.89
N ARG A 185 10.67 18.08 -11.82
CA ARG A 185 10.43 19.50 -11.53
C ARG A 185 9.00 19.80 -11.07
N THR A 186 8.01 18.99 -11.44
CA THR A 186 6.63 19.16 -10.95
C THR A 186 6.45 18.71 -9.50
N ILE A 187 7.34 17.84 -9.01
CA ILE A 187 7.30 17.34 -7.64
C ILE A 187 7.79 18.46 -6.72
N LYS A 188 6.92 18.93 -5.82
CA LYS A 188 7.29 19.88 -4.77
C LYS A 188 7.62 19.10 -3.50
N PRO A 189 8.87 19.13 -3.02
CA PRO A 189 9.21 18.48 -1.76
C PRO A 189 8.38 19.08 -0.62
N SER A 190 7.80 18.22 0.22
CA SER A 190 6.94 18.68 1.32
C SER A 190 7.74 19.51 2.34
N ILE A 191 7.15 20.62 2.81
CA ILE A 191 7.78 21.51 3.80
C ILE A 191 7.64 20.96 5.22
N ALA A 192 6.62 20.12 5.46
CA ALA A 192 6.32 19.59 6.78
C ALA A 192 7.56 18.92 7.36
N GLY A 193 8.10 19.53 8.42
CA GLY A 193 8.96 18.82 9.35
C GLY A 193 8.11 17.78 10.06
N GLY A 194 7.82 16.68 9.37
CA GLY A 194 7.57 15.42 10.06
C GLY A 194 8.82 15.19 10.88
N THR A 195 8.72 15.45 12.18
CA THR A 195 9.71 15.01 13.17
C THR A 195 10.22 13.66 12.74
N GLY A 196 11.51 13.58 12.42
CA GLY A 196 12.14 12.40 11.89
C GLY A 196 11.76 11.18 12.72
N GLY A 197 10.86 10.38 12.19
CA GLY A 197 10.84 8.96 12.45
C GLY A 197 11.73 8.37 11.38
N SER A 198 12.99 8.12 11.74
CA SER A 198 13.80 7.10 11.09
C SER A 198 12.87 5.90 10.81
N THR A 199 12.82 5.36 9.59
CA THR A 199 13.58 4.14 9.32
C THR A 199 14.00 3.44 10.62
N GLY A 200 13.06 2.70 11.20
CA GLY A 200 13.21 1.86 12.38
C GLY A 200 12.24 0.69 12.26
#